data_AF-A0A1F0BSA9-F1
#
_entry.id   AF-A0A1F0BSA9-F1
#
_cell.length_a   1.000
_cell.length_b   1.000
_cell.length_c   1.000
_cell.angle_alpha   90.00
_cell.angle_beta   90.00
_cell.angle_gamma   90.00
#
_symmetry.space_group_name_H-M   'P 1'
#
loop_
_entity.id
_entity.type
_entity.pdbx_description
1 polymer ?
#
loop_
_entity_poly.entity_id
_entity_poly.type
_entity_poly.pdbx_seq_one_letter_code
_entity_poly.pdbx_strand_id
1 'polypeptide(L)'
;MKFELFNFFRSLIQTEDGLVLYALGLIVILEIVDFASGTFAAIANPEIEYKSKIGINGLIRKILGVLLLMVLIPMSVLLPEKTGFAFLYSIYLGYLLFTFQSLIENYRKLKGNVTIFQPIIKAFERLSGDKNDKNEGEQ
;
A
#
# COMPACT_ATOMS: atom_id res chain seq x y z
N MET A 1 21.55 -3.78 21.93
CA MET A 1 20.36 -3.09 21.38
C MET A 1 19.87 -3.66 20.05
N LYS A 2 20.74 -4.00 19.06
CA LYS A 2 20.29 -4.57 17.76
C LYS A 2 19.51 -5.90 17.89
N PHE A 3 19.91 -6.82 18.77
CA PHE A 3 19.21 -8.10 18.95
C PHE A 3 17.85 -7.94 19.63
N GLU A 4 17.72 -7.04 20.60
CA GLU A 4 16.45 -6.78 21.32
C GLU A 4 15.33 -6.28 20.41
N LEU A 5 15.64 -5.38 19.47
CA LEU A 5 14.63 -4.83 18.55
C LEU A 5 14.11 -5.88 17.57
N PHE A 6 14.99 -6.70 16.99
CA PHE A 6 14.55 -7.77 16.10
C PHE A 6 13.82 -8.88 16.85
N ASN A 7 14.23 -9.19 18.09
CA ASN A 7 13.51 -10.12 18.95
C ASN A 7 12.12 -9.60 19.30
N PHE A 8 11.97 -8.30 19.55
CA PHE A 8 10.68 -7.66 19.73
C PHE A 8 9.78 -7.84 18.49
N PHE A 9 10.25 -7.50 17.28
CA PHE A 9 9.43 -7.72 16.07
C PHE A 9 9.09 -9.18 15.84
N ARG A 10 10.04 -10.10 16.09
CA ARG A 10 9.77 -11.55 16.02
C ARG A 10 8.71 -11.97 17.04
N SER A 11 8.68 -11.37 18.23
CA SER A 11 7.67 -11.66 19.25
C SER A 11 6.26 -11.23 18.83
N LEU A 12 6.13 -10.13 18.08
CA LEU A 12 4.82 -9.64 17.60
C LEU A 12 4.16 -10.57 16.58
N ILE A 13 4.95 -11.37 15.84
CA ILE A 13 4.47 -12.21 14.75
C ILE A 13 4.39 -13.71 15.11
N GLN A 14 4.47 -14.05 16.40
CA GLN A 14 4.46 -15.46 16.85
C GLN A 14 3.09 -16.13 16.69
N THR A 15 2.02 -15.36 16.59
CA THR A 15 0.66 -15.85 16.39
C THR A 15 0.11 -15.34 15.06
N GLU A 16 -0.88 -16.05 14.51
CA GLU A 16 -1.59 -15.65 13.28
C GLU A 16 -2.23 -14.26 13.45
N ASP A 17 -2.90 -14.02 14.59
CA ASP A 17 -3.49 -12.72 14.92
C ASP A 17 -2.43 -11.62 15.08
N GLY A 18 -1.31 -11.95 15.73
CA GLY A 18 -0.18 -11.04 15.90
C GLY A 18 0.42 -10.61 14.57
N LEU A 19 0.57 -11.55 13.63
CA LEU A 19 1.03 -11.26 12.27
C LEU A 19 0.06 -10.36 11.50
N VAL A 20 -1.25 -10.59 11.62
CA VAL A 20 -2.29 -9.74 11.01
C VAL A 20 -2.22 -8.31 11.56
N LEU A 21 -2.14 -8.15 12.87
CA LEU A 21 -2.04 -6.83 13.51
C LEU A 21 -0.71 -6.14 13.18
N TYR A 22 0.38 -6.89 13.11
CA TYR A 22 1.68 -6.38 12.68
C TYR A 22 1.62 -5.86 11.24
N ALA A 23 1.01 -6.61 10.32
CA ALA A 23 0.80 -6.18 8.94
C ALA A 23 -0.07 -4.92 8.85
N LEU A 24 -1.16 -4.83 9.63
CA LEU A 24 -1.98 -3.61 9.70
C LEU A 24 -1.18 -2.40 10.22
N GLY A 25 -0.35 -2.61 11.25
CA GLY A 25 0.54 -1.57 11.76
C GLY A 25 1.51 -1.06 10.70
N LEU A 26 2.12 -1.98 9.92
CA LEU A 26 2.97 -1.61 8.78
C LEU A 26 2.20 -0.81 7.72
N ILE A 27 0.97 -1.22 7.40
CA ILE A 27 0.11 -0.50 6.46
C ILE A 27 -0.11 0.94 6.93
N VAL A 28 -0.49 1.15 8.19
CA VAL A 28 -0.72 2.49 8.73
C VAL A 28 0.54 3.35 8.65
N ILE A 29 1.70 2.79 9.03
CA ILE A 29 2.98 3.51 8.94
C ILE A 29 3.28 3.89 7.48
N LEU A 30 3.14 2.95 6.54
CA LEU A 30 3.39 3.22 5.12
C LEU A 30 2.40 4.21 4.53
N GLU A 31 1.13 4.19 4.93
CA GLU A 31 0.12 5.15 4.50
C GLU A 31 0.45 6.58 4.93
N ILE A 32 0.98 6.75 6.15
CA ILE A 32 1.47 8.04 6.66
C ILE A 32 2.68 8.51 5.84
N VAL A 33 3.67 7.63 5.63
CA VAL A 33 4.85 7.96 4.82
C VAL A 33 4.47 8.29 3.38
N ASP A 34 3.51 7.55 2.81
CA ASP A 34 3.02 7.77 1.47
C ASP A 34 2.29 9.11 1.34
N PHE A 35 1.42 9.45 2.30
CA PHE A 35 0.77 10.76 2.33
C PHE A 35 1.79 11.90 2.45
N ALA A 36 2.75 11.78 3.36
CA ALA A 36 3.81 12.77 3.53
C ALA A 36 4.64 12.93 2.24
N SER A 37 5.13 11.82 1.67
CA SER A 37 5.93 11.84 0.44
C SER A 37 5.16 12.39 -0.76
N GLY A 38 3.88 12.07 -0.91
CA GLY A 38 3.01 12.63 -1.95
C GLY A 38 2.78 14.14 -1.78
N THR A 39 2.65 14.60 -0.53
CA THR A 39 2.54 16.03 -0.21
C THR A 39 3.84 16.77 -0.56
N PHE A 40 5.00 16.22 -0.16
CA PHE A 40 6.30 16.77 -0.53
C PHE A 40 6.50 16.79 -2.05
N ALA A 41 6.13 15.72 -2.76
CA ALA A 41 6.22 15.65 -4.21
C ALA A 41 5.39 16.73 -4.91
N ALA A 42 4.19 17.01 -4.41
CA ALA A 42 3.34 18.06 -4.97
C ALA A 42 3.87 19.48 -4.69
N ILE A 43 4.51 19.71 -3.53
CA ILE A 43 5.11 21.01 -3.19
C ILE A 43 6.41 21.24 -3.98
N ALA A 44 7.25 20.21 -4.11
CA ALA A 44 8.57 20.32 -4.72
C ALA A 44 8.53 20.32 -6.26
N ASN A 45 7.45 19.83 -6.87
CA ASN A 45 7.31 19.78 -8.32
C ASN A 45 6.38 20.90 -8.82
N PRO A 46 6.91 21.94 -9.48
CA PRO A 46 6.12 23.09 -9.96
C PRO A 46 5.10 22.72 -11.06
N GLU A 47 5.19 21.53 -11.66
CA GLU A 47 4.22 21.02 -12.63
C GLU A 47 2.96 20.43 -11.96
N ILE A 48 3.00 20.18 -10.65
CA ILE A 48 1.88 19.64 -9.89
C ILE A 48 1.15 20.78 -9.19
N GLU A 49 0.02 21.22 -9.76
CA GLU A 49 -0.82 22.24 -9.12
C GLU A 49 -1.49 21.63 -7.87
N TYR A 50 -0.99 21.95 -6.68
CA TYR A 50 -1.59 21.49 -5.43
C TYR A 50 -2.95 22.15 -5.21
N LYS A 51 -4.00 21.51 -5.72
CA LYS A 51 -5.39 21.88 -5.41
C LYS A 51 -5.75 21.21 -4.09
N SER A 52 -6.05 22.00 -3.06
CA SER A 52 -6.47 21.54 -1.73
C SER A 52 -7.49 20.39 -1.76
N LYS A 53 -8.46 20.42 -2.70
CA LYS A 53 -9.45 19.34 -2.90
C LYS A 53 -8.85 17.99 -3.29
N ILE A 54 -7.78 17.97 -4.09
CA ILE A 54 -7.11 16.73 -4.52
C ILE A 54 -6.35 16.12 -3.33
N GLY A 55 -5.64 16.95 -2.54
CA GLY A 55 -4.95 16.50 -1.34
C GLY A 55 -5.92 15.92 -0.29
N ILE A 56 -7.04 16.60 -0.04
CA ILE A 56 -8.08 16.15 0.90
C ILE A 56 -8.72 14.83 0.43
N ASN A 57 -9.09 14.71 -0.85
CA ASN A 57 -9.63 13.45 -1.38
C ASN A 57 -8.62 12.30 -1.27
N GLY A 58 -7.33 12.60 -1.49
CA GLY A 58 -6.23 11.66 -1.28
C GLY A 58 -6.21 11.15 0.16
N LEU A 59 -6.26 12.05 1.14
CA LEU A 59 -6.27 11.70 2.57
C LEU A 59 -7.52 10.90 2.97
N ILE A 60 -8.71 11.32 2.54
CA ILE A 60 -9.96 10.62 2.84
C ILE A 60 -9.92 9.18 2.32
N ARG A 61 -9.43 8.97 1.09
CA ARG A 61 -9.30 7.62 0.51
C ARG A 61 -8.38 6.73 1.35
N LYS A 62 -7.28 7.27 1.90
CA LYS A 62 -6.36 6.52 2.76
C LYS A 62 -7.03 6.12 4.08
N ILE A 63 -7.69 7.07 4.73
CA ILE A 63 -8.44 6.83 5.98
C ILE A 63 -9.53 5.78 5.76
N LEU A 64 -10.31 5.90 4.69
CA LEU A 64 -11.33 4.91 4.33
C LEU A 64 -10.74 3.54 4.03
N GLY A 65 -9.59 3.48 3.36
CA GLY A 65 -8.86 2.23 3.11
C GLY A 65 -8.49 1.53 4.42
N VAL A 66 -7.86 2.23 5.36
CA VAL A 66 -7.48 1.67 6.66
C VAL A 66 -8.71 1.29 7.49
N LEU A 67 -9.75 2.13 7.51
CA LEU A 67 -11.02 1.82 8.18
C LEU A 67 -11.65 0.53 7.63
N LEU A 68 -11.64 0.35 6.31
CA LEU A 68 -12.15 -0.86 5.67
C LEU A 68 -11.36 -2.09 6.15
N LEU A 69 -10.02 -2.01 6.17
CA LEU A 69 -9.18 -3.12 6.66
C LEU A 69 -9.47 -3.47 8.12
N MET A 70 -9.75 -2.48 8.97
CA MET A 70 -10.13 -2.71 10.37
C MET A 70 -11.50 -3.38 10.50
N VAL A 71 -12.48 -3.02 9.66
CA VAL A 71 -13.80 -3.68 9.63
C VAL A 71 -13.71 -5.13 9.18
N LEU A 72 -12.73 -5.48 8.33
CA LEU A 72 -12.51 -6.88 7.93
C LEU A 72 -12.09 -7.77 9.11
N ILE A 73 -11.47 -7.23 10.16
CA ILE A 73 -11.01 -8.01 11.32
C ILE A 73 -12.17 -8.75 12.01
N PRO A 74 -13.21 -8.06 12.54
CA PRO A 74 -14.34 -8.77 13.14
C PRO A 74 -15.11 -9.60 12.11
N MET A 75 -15.13 -9.21 10.83
CA MET A 75 -15.76 -10.01 9.78
C MET A 75 -15.04 -11.34 9.55
N SER A 76 -13.71 -11.36 9.68
CA SER A 76 -12.91 -12.58 9.51
C SER A 76 -13.24 -13.68 10.53
N VAL A 77 -13.77 -13.32 11.70
CA VAL A 77 -14.17 -14.25 12.75
C VAL A 77 -15.38 -15.10 12.31
N LEU A 78 -16.17 -14.62 11.35
CA LEU A 78 -17.29 -15.37 10.77
C LEU A 78 -16.82 -16.50 9.84
N LEU A 79 -15.56 -16.50 9.44
CA LEU A 79 -15.01 -17.48 8.52
C LEU A 79 -14.52 -18.71 9.29
N PRO A 80 -14.76 -19.92 8.78
CA PRO A 80 -14.42 -21.15 9.48
C PRO A 80 -12.90 -21.37 9.55
N GLU A 81 -12.47 -22.01 10.65
CA GLU A 81 -11.10 -22.47 10.86
C GLU A 81 -10.06 -21.35 10.65
N LYS A 82 -9.05 -21.57 9.79
CA LYS A 82 -7.97 -20.62 9.48
C LYS A 82 -8.28 -19.71 8.30
N THR A 83 -9.50 -19.79 7.75
CA THR A 83 -9.90 -19.02 6.56
C THR A 83 -9.89 -17.52 6.85
N GLY A 84 -10.25 -17.12 8.09
CA GLY A 84 -10.19 -15.73 8.54
C GLY A 84 -8.79 -15.13 8.45
N PHE A 85 -7.79 -15.85 8.96
CA PHE A 85 -6.38 -15.45 8.86
C PHE A 85 -5.93 -15.34 7.40
N ALA A 86 -6.15 -16.38 6.59
CA ALA A 86 -5.72 -16.40 5.20
C ALA A 86 -6.35 -15.25 4.38
N PHE A 87 -7.62 -14.96 4.63
CA PHE A 87 -8.36 -13.85 4.02
C PHE A 87 -7.74 -12.50 4.38
N LEU A 88 -7.56 -12.22 5.67
CA LEU A 88 -6.97 -10.96 6.14
C LEU A 88 -5.54 -10.78 5.64
N TYR A 89 -4.70 -11.79 5.81
CA TYR A 89 -3.30 -11.72 5.44
C TYR A 89 -3.13 -11.47 3.94
N SER A 90 -3.93 -12.12 3.10
CA SER A 90 -3.89 -11.92 1.63
C SER A 90 -4.29 -10.51 1.23
N ILE A 91 -5.38 -9.97 1.82
CA ILE A 91 -5.83 -8.61 1.56
C ILE A 91 -4.79 -7.59 2.04
N TYR A 92 -4.24 -7.79 3.23
CA TYR A 92 -3.27 -6.88 3.83
C TYR A 92 -1.97 -6.87 3.01
N LEU A 93 -1.53 -8.04 2.54
CA LEU A 93 -0.37 -8.13 1.64
C LEU A 93 -0.64 -7.40 0.32
N GLY A 94 -1.82 -7.57 -0.28
CA GLY A 94 -2.22 -6.83 -1.48
C GLY A 94 -2.23 -5.31 -1.25
N TYR A 95 -2.76 -4.87 -0.11
CA TYR A 95 -2.77 -3.45 0.26
C TYR A 95 -1.35 -2.90 0.43
N LEU A 96 -0.48 -3.61 1.17
CA LEU A 96 0.94 -3.24 1.33
C LEU A 96 1.64 -3.06 -0.02
N LEU A 97 1.38 -3.97 -0.96
CA LEU A 97 1.92 -3.92 -2.31
C LEU A 97 1.48 -2.65 -3.05
N PHE A 98 0.19 -2.29 -2.99
CA PHE A 98 -0.30 -1.05 -3.61
C PHE A 98 0.22 0.22 -2.93
N THR A 99 0.31 0.24 -1.60
CA THR A 99 0.90 1.37 -0.88
C THR A 99 2.39 1.53 -1.23
N PHE A 100 3.12 0.42 -1.40
CA PHE A 100 4.52 0.45 -1.85
C PHE A 100 4.66 0.98 -3.28
N GLN A 101 3.77 0.61 -4.21
CA GLN A 101 3.73 1.18 -5.55
C GLN A 101 3.53 2.71 -5.50
N SER A 102 2.59 3.19 -4.68
CA SER A 102 2.35 4.64 -4.49
C SER A 102 3.60 5.37 -4.00
N LEU A 103 4.37 4.77 -3.08
CA LEU A 103 5.63 5.33 -2.60
C LEU A 103 6.67 5.47 -3.72
N ILE A 104 6.79 4.45 -4.58
CA ILE A 104 7.68 4.49 -5.74
C ILE A 104 7.27 5.62 -6.69
N GLU A 105 5.97 5.79 -6.93
CA GLU A 105 5.45 6.88 -7.77
C GLU A 105 5.75 8.26 -7.18
N ASN A 106 5.61 8.44 -5.87
CA ASN A 106 5.94 9.69 -5.19
C ASN A 106 7.45 9.98 -5.26
N TYR A 107 8.30 8.97 -5.08
CA TYR A 107 9.75 9.10 -5.25
C TYR A 107 10.14 9.48 -6.70
N ARG A 108 9.47 8.89 -7.70
CA ARG A 108 9.64 9.28 -9.12
C ARG A 108 9.27 10.74 -9.38
N LYS A 109 8.15 11.22 -8.81
CA LYS A 109 7.71 12.62 -8.93
C LYS A 109 8.71 13.61 -8.33
N LEU A 110 9.49 13.17 -7.34
CA LEU A 110 10.63 13.91 -6.78
C LEU A 110 11.91 13.81 -7.62
N LYS A 111 11.83 13.34 -8.88
CA LYS A 111 12.95 13.09 -9.79
C LYS A 111 13.95 12.04 -9.27
N GLY A 112 13.52 11.19 -8.33
CA GLY A 112 14.29 10.05 -7.87
C GLY A 112 14.43 8.97 -8.94
N ASN A 113 15.61 8.35 -9.02
CA ASN A 113 15.86 7.25 -9.97
C ASN A 113 15.16 5.97 -9.50
N VAL A 114 14.14 5.53 -10.23
CA VAL A 114 13.35 4.33 -9.93
C VAL A 114 13.76 3.10 -10.74
N THR A 115 14.91 3.11 -11.43
CA THR A 115 15.34 1.99 -12.29
C THR A 115 15.41 0.67 -11.54
N ILE A 116 15.82 0.68 -10.27
CA ILE A 116 15.87 -0.53 -9.43
C ILE A 116 14.49 -1.13 -9.13
N PHE A 117 13.42 -0.33 -9.23
CA PHE A 117 12.03 -0.76 -8.98
C PHE A 117 11.28 -1.11 -10.27
N GLN A 118 11.89 -0.94 -11.45
CA GLN A 118 11.26 -1.23 -12.75
C GLN A 118 10.67 -2.65 -12.86
N PRO A 119 11.34 -3.72 -12.36
CA PRO A 119 10.75 -5.06 -12.39
C PRO A 119 9.45 -5.14 -11.59
N ILE A 120 9.38 -4.44 -10.46
CA ILE A 120 8.23 -4.39 -9.57
C ILE A 120 7.10 -3.59 -10.23
N ILE A 121 7.40 -2.40 -10.77
CA ILE A 121 6.43 -1.56 -11.49
C ILE A 121 5.79 -2.34 -12.65
N LYS A 122 6.60 -3.02 -13.46
CA LYS A 122 6.12 -3.84 -14.59
C LYS A 122 5.24 -5.02 -14.13
N ALA A 123 5.55 -5.62 -12.99
CA ALA A 123 4.71 -6.67 -12.42
C ALA A 123 3.33 -6.12 -12.03
N PHE A 124 3.27 -4.92 -11.43
CA PHE A 124 2.02 -4.26 -11.07
C PHE A 124 1.19 -3.81 -12.27
N GLU A 125 1.82 -3.27 -13.32
CA GLU A 125 1.13 -2.88 -14.56
C GLU A 125 0.43 -4.09 -15.21
N ARG A 126 1.12 -5.23 -15.28
CA ARG A 126 0.54 -6.49 -15.78
C ARG A 126 -0.64 -6.99 -14.93
N LEU A 127 -0.55 -6.85 -13.61
CA LEU A 127 -1.60 -7.23 -12.66
C LEU A 127 -2.83 -6.32 -12.73
N SER A 128 -2.62 -5.03 -13.02
CA SER A 128 -3.68 -4.02 -13.09
C SER A 128 -4.45 -4.05 -14.42
N GLY A 129 -4.01 -4.89 -15.37
CA GLY A 129 -4.60 -5.03 -16.69
C GLY A 129 -4.23 -3.87 -17.61
N ASP A 130 -3.45 -4.17 -18.64
CA ASP A 130 -3.23 -3.26 -19.75
C ASP A 130 -4.58 -3.01 -20.46
N LYS A 131 -5.19 -1.85 -20.21
CA LYS A 131 -6.42 -1.40 -20.89
C LYS A 131 -6.12 -0.70 -22.22
N ASN A 132 -4.96 -0.92 -22.84
CA ASN A 132 -4.59 -0.24 -24.09
C ASN A 132 -4.44 -1.11 -25.35
N ASP A 133 -4.76 -2.42 -25.32
CA ASP A 133 -4.78 -3.24 -26.55
C ASP A 133 -6.20 -3.46 -27.10
N LYS A 134 -6.87 -2.36 -27.46
CA LYS A 134 -7.96 -2.36 -28.46
C LYS A 134 -7.90 -1.07 -29.24
N ASN A 135 -7.12 -1.04 -30.32
CA ASN A 135 -7.41 -0.30 -31.56
C ASN A 135 -6.23 -0.39 -32.55
N GLU A 136 -5.86 -1.58 -32.99
CA GLU A 136 -5.17 -1.70 -34.30
C GLU A 136 -5.62 -3.00 -34.99
N GLY A 137 -6.35 -2.83 -36.10
CA GLY A 137 -6.34 -3.80 -37.20
C GLY A 137 -7.52 -4.76 -37.33
N GLU A 138 -8.72 -4.26 -37.61
CA GLU A 138 -9.56 -4.91 -38.62
C GLU A 138 -9.71 -3.93 -39.80
N GLN A 139 -8.98 -4.23 -40.87
CA GLN A 139 -9.18 -3.67 -42.22
C GLN A 139 -10.28 -4.47 -42.92
#